data_AF-A0A248KK80-F1
#
_entry.id   AF-A0A248KK80-F1
#
_cell.length_a   1.000
_cell.length_b   1.000
_cell.length_c   1.000
_cell.angle_alpha   90.00
_cell.angle_beta   90.00
_cell.angle_gamma   90.00
#
_symmetry.space_group_name_H-M   'P 1'
#
loop_
_entity.id
_entity.type
_entity.pdbx_description
1 polymer ?
#
loop_
_entity_poly.entity_id
_entity_poly.type
_entity_poly.pdbx_seq_one_letter_code
_entity_poly.pdbx_strand_id
1 'polypeptide(L)'
;MPAMTDMPASRLFDEIFSRWLIQFERWKTATLPPAELHQQAFDLSHQAMAEYSRRLTRELGAPFRLQIDAAVYALVALMDETILCCREWPALSLWQACPLEYDLWQTHSAGDELPLRIQTLLTERNPAMRDLAALYLRCLTLGFGVNRQNFSADGHRETCRLLWQFAFQHEPQPSEIPQRLEEEVLGQPLQLPPRRRLADNSRLHLTAVVVLFALLLLSQRLWFSIEDAIGINTLPDFQVMQYCQGDDK
;
A
#
# COMPACT_ATOMS: atom_id res chain seq x y z
N MET A 1 -32.44 -5.78 9.16
CA MET A 1 -31.04 -5.43 8.85
C MET A 1 -31.06 -4.42 7.72
N PRO A 2 -30.50 -3.20 7.84
CA PRO A 2 -30.11 -2.47 6.63
C PRO A 2 -28.81 -3.12 6.17
N ALA A 3 -28.95 -4.13 5.31
CA ALA A 3 -27.82 -4.75 4.64
C ALA A 3 -27.12 -3.66 3.77
N MET A 4 -25.86 -3.89 3.38
CA MET A 4 -25.15 -3.06 2.39
C MET A 4 -25.97 -2.76 1.11
N THR A 5 -27.06 -3.50 0.87
CA THR A 5 -28.11 -3.23 -0.11
C THR A 5 -28.67 -1.80 -0.07
N ASP A 6 -28.69 -1.13 1.08
CA ASP A 6 -29.22 0.25 1.23
C ASP A 6 -28.18 1.36 0.95
N MET A 7 -26.95 1.02 0.54
CA MET A 7 -25.84 1.96 0.30
C MET A 7 -25.40 1.93 -1.17
N PRO A 8 -26.14 2.57 -2.08
CA PRO A 8 -25.90 2.49 -3.51
C PRO A 8 -24.55 3.08 -3.94
N ALA A 9 -24.08 4.17 -3.33
CA ALA A 9 -22.79 4.78 -3.68
C ALA A 9 -21.63 3.84 -3.37
N SER A 10 -21.58 3.26 -2.17
CA SER A 10 -20.52 2.31 -1.79
C SER A 10 -20.57 1.03 -2.62
N ARG A 11 -21.76 0.46 -2.83
CA ARG A 11 -21.92 -0.79 -3.59
C ARG A 11 -21.52 -0.64 -5.06
N LEU A 12 -22.01 0.41 -5.72
CA LEU A 12 -21.68 0.67 -7.13
C LEU A 12 -20.21 1.01 -7.31
N PHE A 13 -19.62 1.70 -6.33
CA PHE A 13 -18.20 2.01 -6.33
C PHE A 13 -17.36 0.73 -6.33
N ASP A 14 -17.68 -0.24 -5.47
CA ASP A 14 -16.94 -1.50 -5.39
C ASP A 14 -16.93 -2.24 -6.72
N GLU A 15 -18.06 -2.31 -7.40
CA GLU A 15 -18.19 -2.95 -8.72
C GLU A 15 -17.38 -2.23 -9.80
N ILE A 16 -17.50 -0.90 -9.88
CA ILE A 16 -16.88 -0.11 -10.94
C ILE A 16 -15.38 0.03 -10.73
N PHE A 17 -14.95 0.38 -9.51
CA PHE A 17 -13.55 0.53 -9.16
C PHE A 17 -12.79 -0.78 -9.28
N SER A 18 -13.38 -1.91 -8.86
CA SER A 18 -12.72 -3.22 -9.02
C SER A 18 -12.50 -3.59 -10.49
N ARG A 19 -13.52 -3.40 -11.33
CA ARG A 19 -13.42 -3.66 -12.77
C ARG A 19 -12.35 -2.78 -13.42
N TRP A 20 -12.35 -1.49 -13.10
CA TRP A 20 -11.32 -0.55 -13.56
C TRP A 20 -9.92 -0.97 -13.09
N LEU A 21 -9.77 -1.32 -11.80
CA LEU A 21 -8.50 -1.69 -11.20
C LEU A 21 -7.92 -2.96 -11.85
N ILE A 22 -8.75 -3.98 -12.11
CA ILE A 22 -8.32 -5.20 -12.81
C ILE A 22 -7.72 -4.86 -14.17
N GLN A 23 -8.33 -3.93 -14.91
CA GLN A 23 -7.82 -3.51 -16.21
C GLN A 23 -6.55 -2.67 -16.06
N PHE A 24 -6.47 -1.79 -15.05
CA PHE A 24 -5.26 -1.02 -14.78
C PHE A 24 -4.06 -1.90 -14.42
N GLU A 25 -4.25 -2.94 -13.60
CA GLU A 25 -3.19 -3.90 -13.27
C GLU A 25 -2.65 -4.62 -14.53
N ARG A 26 -3.49 -4.87 -15.54
CA ARG A 26 -3.04 -5.45 -16.83
C ARG A 26 -2.16 -4.49 -17.62
N TRP A 27 -2.41 -3.19 -17.56
CA TRP A 27 -1.58 -2.22 -18.27
C TRP A 27 -0.19 -2.04 -17.66
N LYS A 28 -0.01 -2.35 -16.37
CA LYS A 28 1.32 -2.33 -15.75
C LYS A 28 2.28 -3.35 -16.35
N THR A 29 1.76 -4.46 -16.85
CA THR A 29 2.56 -5.51 -17.52
C THR A 29 2.50 -5.44 -19.04
N ALA A 30 1.72 -4.52 -19.60
CA ALA A 30 1.57 -4.37 -21.04
C ALA A 30 2.80 -3.69 -21.67
N THR A 31 3.21 -4.18 -22.83
CA THR A 31 4.33 -3.63 -23.62
C THR A 31 3.83 -2.68 -24.73
N LEU A 32 2.88 -1.81 -24.39
CA LEU A 32 2.33 -0.82 -25.31
C LEU A 32 3.12 0.51 -25.21
N PRO A 33 3.12 1.35 -26.27
CA PRO A 33 3.69 2.68 -26.21
C PRO A 33 3.04 3.54 -25.10
N PRO A 34 3.80 4.43 -24.42
CA PRO A 34 3.27 5.24 -23.33
C PRO A 34 2.06 6.10 -23.70
N ALA A 35 2.02 6.66 -24.90
CA ALA A 35 0.88 7.48 -25.37
C ALA A 35 -0.40 6.66 -25.53
N GLU A 36 -0.29 5.42 -26.01
CA GLU A 36 -1.44 4.53 -26.17
C GLU A 36 -1.94 4.02 -24.81
N LEU A 37 -1.01 3.67 -23.91
CA LEU A 37 -1.34 3.31 -22.52
C LEU A 37 -2.08 4.44 -21.80
N HIS A 38 -1.59 5.68 -21.95
CA HIS A 38 -2.24 6.85 -21.40
C HIS A 38 -3.66 6.99 -21.95
N GLN A 39 -3.83 6.98 -23.28
CA GLN A 39 -5.13 7.15 -23.92
C GLN A 39 -6.13 6.09 -23.46
N GLN A 40 -5.74 4.81 -23.47
CA GLN A 40 -6.62 3.72 -23.03
C GLN A 40 -7.00 3.84 -21.55
N ALA A 41 -6.04 4.19 -20.68
CA ALA A 41 -6.30 4.41 -19.26
C ALA A 41 -7.22 5.60 -19.02
N PHE A 42 -7.03 6.67 -19.77
CA PHE A 42 -7.81 7.88 -19.66
C PHE A 42 -9.27 7.65 -20.10
N ASP A 43 -9.45 7.02 -21.27
CA ASP A 43 -10.77 6.69 -21.82
C ASP A 43 -11.53 5.74 -20.89
N LEU A 44 -10.88 4.71 -20.35
CA LEU A 44 -11.52 3.79 -19.41
C LEU A 44 -11.91 4.49 -18.11
N SER A 45 -11.08 5.38 -17.60
CA SER A 45 -11.37 6.12 -16.37
C SER A 45 -12.55 7.07 -16.54
N HIS A 46 -12.65 7.76 -17.69
CA HIS A 46 -13.85 8.53 -18.06
C HIS A 46 -15.09 7.65 -18.16
N GLN A 47 -14.98 6.48 -18.80
CA GLN A 47 -16.10 5.55 -18.91
C GLN A 47 -16.58 5.05 -17.54
N ALA A 48 -15.65 4.69 -16.65
CA ALA A 48 -15.94 4.25 -15.28
C ALA A 48 -16.62 5.37 -14.48
N MET A 49 -16.09 6.59 -14.53
CA MET A 49 -16.67 7.76 -13.89
C MET A 49 -18.08 8.07 -14.40
N ALA A 50 -18.27 8.09 -15.72
CA ALA A 50 -19.56 8.38 -16.34
C ALA A 50 -20.59 7.28 -16.05
N GLU A 51 -20.16 6.01 -16.02
CA GLU A 51 -21.03 4.90 -15.60
C GLU A 51 -21.46 5.05 -14.15
N TYR A 52 -20.52 5.34 -13.25
CA TYR A 52 -20.79 5.51 -11.83
C TYR A 52 -21.80 6.65 -11.59
N SER A 53 -21.55 7.83 -12.18
CA SER A 53 -22.45 8.98 -12.10
C SER A 53 -23.86 8.64 -12.60
N ARG A 54 -23.97 8.02 -13.78
CA ARG A 54 -25.27 7.64 -14.36
C ARG A 54 -26.03 6.64 -13.50
N ARG A 55 -25.37 5.59 -13.02
CA ARG A 55 -26.01 4.55 -12.19
C ARG A 55 -26.45 5.11 -10.85
N LEU A 56 -25.59 5.90 -10.21
CA LEU A 56 -25.91 6.52 -8.92
C LEU A 56 -27.07 7.53 -9.05
N THR A 57 -27.09 8.31 -10.13
CA THR A 57 -28.21 9.22 -10.44
C THR A 57 -29.52 8.47 -10.65
N ARG A 58 -29.50 7.28 -11.26
CA ARG A 58 -30.70 6.44 -11.44
C ARG A 58 -31.22 5.86 -10.13
N GLU A 59 -30.33 5.48 -9.21
CA GLU A 59 -30.72 4.87 -7.93
C GLU A 59 -31.13 5.91 -6.87
N LEU A 60 -30.43 7.04 -6.78
CA LEU A 60 -30.73 8.08 -5.79
C LEU A 60 -31.71 9.15 -6.30
N GLY A 61 -31.62 9.53 -7.57
CA GLY A 61 -32.42 10.60 -8.16
C GLY A 61 -31.86 12.02 -7.92
N ALA A 62 -32.55 13.02 -8.50
CA ALA A 62 -32.13 14.42 -8.53
C ALA A 62 -31.92 15.11 -7.16
N PRO A 63 -32.67 14.81 -6.09
CA PRO A 63 -32.48 15.45 -4.78
C PRO A 63 -31.10 15.20 -4.15
N PHE A 64 -30.41 14.14 -4.56
CA PHE A 64 -29.11 13.73 -4.01
C PHE A 64 -27.92 14.17 -4.88
N ARG A 65 -28.09 15.21 -5.70
CA ARG A 65 -27.05 15.67 -6.62
C ARG A 65 -25.72 15.95 -5.92
N LEU A 66 -25.75 16.58 -4.74
CA LEU A 66 -24.54 16.88 -3.98
C LEU A 66 -23.79 15.60 -3.54
N GLN A 67 -24.53 14.57 -3.13
CA GLN A 67 -23.97 13.28 -2.75
C GLN A 67 -23.41 12.54 -3.96
N ILE A 68 -24.10 12.61 -5.10
CA ILE A 68 -23.64 12.03 -6.37
C ILE A 68 -22.33 12.70 -6.80
N ASP A 69 -22.26 14.03 -6.79
CA ASP A 69 -21.08 14.78 -7.18
C ASP A 69 -19.90 14.49 -6.22
N ALA A 70 -20.17 14.41 -4.90
CA ALA A 70 -19.16 14.05 -3.91
C ALA A 70 -18.65 12.61 -4.07
N ALA A 71 -19.53 11.67 -4.41
CA ALA A 71 -19.16 10.28 -4.66
C ALA A 71 -18.31 10.13 -5.93
N VAL A 72 -18.72 10.80 -7.01
CA VAL A 72 -17.97 10.83 -8.28
C VAL A 72 -16.59 11.44 -8.07
N TYR A 73 -16.50 12.52 -7.31
CA TYR A 73 -15.23 13.14 -6.94
C TYR A 73 -14.31 12.17 -6.19
N ALA A 74 -14.84 11.43 -5.22
CA ALA A 74 -14.05 10.44 -4.48
C ALA A 74 -13.54 9.29 -5.35
N LEU A 75 -14.35 8.82 -6.31
CA LEU A 75 -13.93 7.82 -7.28
C LEU A 75 -12.76 8.33 -8.14
N VAL A 76 -12.87 9.54 -8.69
CA VAL A 76 -11.81 10.15 -9.51
C VAL A 76 -10.54 10.36 -8.70
N ALA A 77 -10.67 10.95 -7.51
CA ALA A 77 -9.56 11.18 -6.59
C ALA A 77 -8.79 9.89 -6.29
N LEU A 78 -9.50 8.77 -6.07
CA LEU A 78 -8.86 7.48 -5.82
C LEU A 78 -8.20 6.90 -7.08
N MET A 79 -8.82 6.99 -8.25
CA MET A 79 -8.23 6.52 -9.51
C MET A 79 -6.93 7.26 -9.82
N ASP A 80 -6.95 8.59 -9.71
CA ASP A 80 -5.76 9.43 -9.88
C ASP A 80 -4.67 9.06 -8.88
N GLU A 81 -4.97 8.99 -7.58
CA GLU A 81 -4.00 8.58 -6.56
C GLU A 81 -3.44 7.19 -6.86
N THR A 82 -4.28 6.24 -7.27
CA THR A 82 -3.87 4.85 -7.58
C THR A 82 -2.86 4.81 -8.73
N ILE A 83 -3.08 5.60 -9.78
CA ILE A 83 -2.17 5.73 -10.92
C ILE A 83 -0.89 6.44 -10.50
N LEU A 84 -1.00 7.58 -9.81
CA LEU A 84 0.13 8.39 -9.36
C LEU A 84 1.06 7.63 -8.40
N CYS A 85 0.51 6.66 -7.66
CA CYS A 85 1.30 5.76 -6.81
C CYS A 85 2.14 4.73 -7.60
N CYS A 86 1.88 4.51 -8.88
CA CYS A 86 2.56 3.52 -9.70
C CYS A 86 3.80 4.10 -10.38
N ARG A 87 4.91 4.18 -9.65
CA ARG A 87 6.19 4.80 -10.10
C ARG A 87 6.80 4.17 -11.36
N GLU A 88 6.52 2.89 -11.61
CA GLU A 88 7.10 2.13 -12.71
C GLU A 88 6.25 2.18 -13.99
N TRP A 89 5.08 2.82 -13.95
CA TRP A 89 4.17 2.82 -15.10
C TRP A 89 4.67 3.76 -16.21
N PRO A 90 4.85 3.28 -17.46
CA PRO A 90 5.47 4.06 -18.53
C PRO A 90 4.75 5.35 -18.91
N ALA A 91 3.43 5.39 -18.72
CA ALA A 91 2.57 6.53 -19.05
C ALA A 91 2.35 7.51 -17.88
N LEU A 92 3.05 7.31 -16.75
CA LEU A 92 2.88 8.12 -15.55
C LEU A 92 3.11 9.61 -15.79
N SER A 93 4.13 9.99 -16.57
CA SER A 93 4.45 11.39 -16.85
C SER A 93 3.34 12.10 -17.63
N LEU A 94 2.68 11.38 -18.56
CA LEU A 94 1.53 11.90 -19.31
C LEU A 94 0.33 12.11 -18.38
N TRP A 95 0.08 11.15 -17.49
CA TRP A 95 -0.99 11.27 -16.49
C TRP A 95 -0.73 12.40 -15.49
N GLN A 96 0.51 12.60 -15.07
CA GLN A 96 0.87 13.71 -14.17
C GLN A 96 0.64 15.08 -14.81
N ALA A 97 0.80 15.20 -16.12
CA ALA A 97 0.56 16.44 -16.84
C ALA A 97 -0.93 16.79 -16.92
N CYS A 98 -1.80 15.77 -17.04
CA CYS A 98 -3.25 15.95 -17.15
C CYS A 98 -3.99 14.80 -16.43
N PRO A 99 -4.04 14.80 -15.08
CA PRO A 99 -4.79 13.80 -14.34
C PRO A 99 -6.29 13.98 -14.58
N LEU A 100 -7.07 12.95 -14.26
CA LEU A 100 -8.52 12.96 -14.52
C LEU A 100 -9.23 14.08 -13.75
N GLU A 101 -8.78 14.38 -12.53
CA GLU A 101 -9.26 15.54 -11.77
C GLU A 101 -9.08 16.85 -12.55
N TYR A 102 -7.91 17.07 -13.15
CA TYR A 102 -7.62 18.30 -13.86
C TYR A 102 -8.47 18.43 -15.12
N ASP A 103 -8.66 17.34 -15.86
CA ASP A 103 -9.56 17.34 -17.02
C ASP A 103 -11.00 17.73 -16.64
N LEU A 104 -11.52 17.15 -15.56
CA LEU A 104 -12.92 17.33 -15.15
C LEU A 104 -13.20 18.65 -14.41
N TRP A 105 -12.29 19.07 -13.52
CA TRP A 105 -12.51 20.21 -12.61
C TRP A 105 -11.45 21.30 -12.71
N GLN A 106 -10.39 21.12 -13.51
CA GLN A 106 -9.27 22.06 -13.64
C GLN A 106 -8.57 22.34 -12.31
N THR A 107 -8.53 21.32 -11.43
CA THR A 107 -7.90 21.37 -10.11
C THR A 107 -6.87 20.26 -9.93
N HIS A 108 -5.97 20.45 -8.97
CA HIS A 108 -5.00 19.44 -8.49
C HIS A 108 -5.10 19.30 -6.97
N SER A 109 -6.33 19.39 -6.46
CA SER A 109 -6.63 19.54 -5.04
C SER A 109 -7.40 18.34 -4.48
N ALA A 110 -7.69 17.30 -5.26
CA ALA A 110 -8.28 16.05 -4.78
C ALA A 110 -7.49 15.47 -3.61
N GLY A 111 -6.17 15.67 -3.67
CA GLY A 111 -5.26 15.63 -2.56
C GLY A 111 -5.89 16.13 -1.25
N ASP A 112 -5.96 17.43 -1.08
CA ASP A 112 -6.29 18.05 0.20
C ASP A 112 -7.80 18.18 0.46
N GLU A 113 -8.59 18.17 -0.61
CA GLU A 113 -10.03 18.36 -0.58
C GLU A 113 -10.77 17.13 -0.05
N LEU A 114 -10.39 15.91 -0.42
CA LEU A 114 -11.10 14.71 0.04
C LEU A 114 -10.98 14.51 1.57
N PRO A 115 -9.79 14.65 2.20
CA PRO A 115 -9.66 14.65 3.66
C PRO A 115 -10.48 15.75 4.35
N LEU A 116 -10.55 16.96 3.75
CA LEU A 116 -11.36 18.04 4.29
C LEU A 116 -12.86 17.68 4.25
N ARG A 117 -13.34 17.13 3.14
CA ARG A 117 -14.73 16.65 3.01
C ARG A 117 -15.07 15.56 4.02
N ILE A 118 -14.13 14.67 4.31
CA ILE A 118 -14.27 13.65 5.36
C ILE A 118 -14.44 14.31 6.74
N GLN A 119 -13.60 15.30 7.07
CA GLN A 119 -13.71 16.03 8.34
C GLN A 119 -15.03 16.78 8.46
N THR A 120 -15.47 17.46 7.40
CA THR A 120 -16.77 18.14 7.35
C THR A 120 -17.91 17.16 7.57
N LEU A 121 -17.91 16.02 6.88
CA LEU A 121 -18.93 14.97 7.05
C LEU A 121 -19.00 14.46 8.49
N LEU A 122 -17.85 14.20 9.12
CA LEU A 122 -17.77 13.72 10.51
C LEU A 122 -18.17 14.78 11.53
N THR A 123 -18.04 16.07 11.18
CA THR A 123 -18.42 17.20 12.02
C THR A 123 -19.92 17.49 11.93
N GLU A 124 -20.48 17.55 10.72
CA GLU A 124 -21.90 17.81 10.48
C GLU A 124 -22.79 16.67 10.98
N ARG A 125 -22.29 15.42 10.94
CA ARG A 125 -22.98 14.21 11.41
C ARG A 125 -24.39 14.03 10.82
N ASN A 126 -24.60 14.46 9.58
CA ASN A 126 -25.89 14.31 8.90
C ASN A 126 -26.20 12.83 8.56
N PRO A 127 -27.23 12.20 9.14
CA PRO A 127 -27.52 10.78 8.92
C PRO A 127 -27.84 10.41 7.46
N ALA A 128 -28.17 11.39 6.60
CA ALA A 128 -28.35 11.15 5.16
C ALA A 128 -27.02 10.86 4.43
N MET A 129 -25.87 11.16 5.04
CA MET A 129 -24.53 11.00 4.43
C MET A 129 -23.86 9.66 4.77
N ARG A 130 -24.61 8.70 5.32
CA ARG A 130 -24.07 7.38 5.74
C ARG A 130 -23.45 6.61 4.59
N ASP A 131 -24.09 6.61 3.43
CA ASP A 131 -23.60 5.95 2.22
C ASP A 131 -22.28 6.58 1.73
N LEU A 132 -22.21 7.91 1.74
CA LEU A 132 -20.99 8.66 1.40
C LEU A 132 -19.85 8.39 2.39
N ALA A 133 -20.17 8.21 3.68
CA ALA A 133 -19.18 7.84 4.68
C ALA A 133 -18.63 6.42 4.47
N ALA A 134 -19.47 5.46 4.08
CA ALA A 134 -19.04 4.12 3.71
C ALA A 134 -18.11 4.17 2.48
N LEU A 135 -18.45 4.99 1.48
CA LEU A 135 -17.61 5.22 0.31
C LEU A 135 -16.24 5.84 0.66
N TYR A 136 -16.22 6.87 1.51
CA TYR A 136 -14.97 7.50 1.95
C TYR A 136 -14.11 6.53 2.76
N LEU A 137 -14.72 5.73 3.63
CA LEU A 137 -14.02 4.65 4.32
C LEU A 137 -13.38 3.69 3.32
N ARG A 138 -14.10 3.32 2.25
CA ARG A 138 -13.57 2.46 1.18
C ARG A 138 -12.37 3.09 0.48
N CYS A 139 -12.42 4.39 0.18
CA CYS A 139 -11.29 5.10 -0.42
C CYS A 139 -10.05 5.05 0.50
N LEU A 140 -10.24 5.28 1.80
CA LEU A 140 -9.16 5.20 2.78
C LEU A 140 -8.59 3.79 2.91
N THR A 141 -9.44 2.75 2.97
CA THR A 141 -8.98 1.36 3.09
C THR A 141 -8.25 0.86 1.85
N LEU A 142 -8.58 1.41 0.67
CA LEU A 142 -7.86 1.17 -0.58
C LEU A 142 -6.52 1.92 -0.67
N GLY A 143 -6.20 2.75 0.32
CA GLY A 143 -4.88 3.35 0.49
C GLY A 143 -4.79 4.83 0.08
N PHE A 144 -5.91 5.52 -0.08
CA PHE A 144 -5.92 6.96 -0.36
C PHE A 144 -5.15 7.74 0.72
N GLY A 145 -4.18 8.56 0.30
CA GLY A 145 -3.44 9.47 1.18
C GLY A 145 -2.34 8.82 2.03
N VAL A 146 -2.10 7.50 1.91
CA VAL A 146 -1.05 6.79 2.68
C VAL A 146 0.37 7.25 2.30
N ASN A 147 0.58 7.66 1.05
CA ASN A 147 1.91 8.05 0.54
C ASN A 147 2.27 9.52 0.78
N ARG A 148 1.47 10.24 1.57
CA ARG A 148 1.67 11.67 1.81
C ARG A 148 2.66 11.94 2.93
N GLN A 149 3.35 13.06 2.84
CA GLN A 149 4.36 13.47 3.82
C GLN A 149 3.77 13.71 5.22
N ASN A 150 2.52 14.18 5.29
CA ASN A 150 1.80 14.45 6.54
C ASN A 150 0.97 13.24 7.04
N PHE A 151 1.20 12.04 6.52
CA PHE A 151 0.44 10.85 6.90
C PHE A 151 0.71 10.45 8.36
N SER A 152 -0.35 10.36 9.16
CA SER A 152 -0.33 9.80 10.51
C SER A 152 -1.13 8.50 10.53
N ALA A 153 -0.48 7.38 10.86
CA ALA A 153 -1.13 6.07 10.92
C ALA A 153 -2.23 6.02 11.98
N ASP A 154 -2.03 6.69 13.13
CA ASP A 154 -3.03 6.76 14.20
C ASP A 154 -4.20 7.65 13.81
N GLY A 155 -3.94 8.81 13.19
CA GLY A 155 -4.98 9.69 12.67
C GLY A 155 -5.81 9.03 11.57
N HIS A 156 -5.17 8.28 10.67
CA HIS A 156 -5.85 7.49 9.65
C HIS A 156 -6.73 6.40 10.27
N ARG A 157 -6.21 5.63 11.24
CA ARG A 157 -6.98 4.59 11.94
C ARG A 157 -8.19 5.16 12.66
N GLU A 158 -8.03 6.30 13.33
CA GLU A 158 -9.12 6.99 14.02
C GLU A 158 -10.18 7.50 13.04
N THR A 159 -9.75 8.10 11.91
CA THR A 159 -10.68 8.55 10.86
C THR A 159 -11.49 7.38 10.30
N CYS A 160 -10.84 6.25 10.01
CA CYS A 160 -11.52 5.02 9.57
C CYS A 160 -12.52 4.51 10.61
N ARG A 161 -12.15 4.53 11.91
CA ARG A 161 -13.04 4.14 13.01
C ARG A 161 -14.27 5.03 13.09
N LEU A 162 -14.10 6.35 12.98
CA LEU A 162 -15.19 7.33 13.01
C LEU A 162 -16.13 7.18 11.81
N LEU A 163 -15.58 7.00 10.60
CA LEU A 163 -16.37 6.74 9.39
C LEU A 163 -17.15 5.43 9.49
N TRP A 164 -16.53 4.37 10.02
CA TRP A 164 -17.22 3.10 10.27
C TRP A 164 -18.40 3.27 11.22
N GLN A 165 -18.17 3.88 12.38
CA GLN A 165 -19.21 4.12 13.37
C GLN A 165 -20.36 4.95 12.79
N PHE A 166 -20.03 5.96 11.98
CA PHE A 166 -21.02 6.82 11.35
C PHE A 166 -21.82 6.10 10.25
N ALA A 167 -21.14 5.39 9.36
CA ALA A 167 -21.79 4.67 8.25
C ALA A 167 -22.71 3.55 8.76
N PHE A 168 -22.22 2.72 9.68
CA PHE A 168 -22.91 1.49 10.09
C PHE A 168 -23.70 1.64 11.38
N GLN A 169 -23.57 2.77 12.10
CA GLN A 169 -24.22 3.01 13.39
C GLN A 169 -23.91 1.91 14.44
N HIS A 170 -22.76 1.27 14.31
CA HIS A 170 -22.28 0.22 15.22
C HIS A 170 -20.78 0.37 15.45
N GLU A 171 -20.31 0.02 16.64
CA GLU A 171 -18.86 -0.03 16.87
C GLU A 171 -18.23 -1.19 16.08
N PRO A 172 -17.02 -1.01 15.50
CA PRO A 172 -16.30 -2.10 14.87
C PRO A 172 -15.86 -3.07 15.98
N GLN A 173 -16.69 -4.08 16.26
CA GLN A 173 -16.35 -5.11 17.24
C GLN A 173 -15.35 -6.11 16.63
N PRO A 174 -14.13 -6.26 17.18
CA PRO A 174 -13.13 -7.17 16.64
C PRO A 174 -13.56 -8.65 16.69
N SER A 175 -14.56 -8.99 17.50
CA SER A 175 -15.14 -10.33 17.64
C SER A 175 -16.06 -10.75 16.49
N GLU A 176 -16.59 -9.82 15.69
CA GLU A 176 -17.49 -10.13 14.55
C GLU A 176 -16.75 -10.32 13.22
N ILE A 177 -15.48 -9.94 13.15
CA ILE A 177 -14.66 -10.01 11.93
C ILE A 177 -14.57 -11.45 11.37
N PRO A 178 -14.38 -12.52 12.18
CA PRO A 178 -14.29 -13.88 11.65
C PRO A 178 -15.61 -14.37 11.06
N GLN A 179 -16.74 -14.09 11.73
CA GLN A 179 -18.07 -14.55 11.34
C GLN A 179 -18.55 -13.87 10.06
N ARG A 180 -18.27 -12.57 9.88
CA ARG A 180 -18.61 -11.86 8.64
C ARG A 180 -17.72 -12.25 7.47
N LEU A 181 -16.44 -12.54 7.71
CA LEU A 181 -15.58 -13.10 6.67
C LEU A 181 -16.14 -14.44 6.17
N GLU A 182 -16.64 -15.30 7.05
CA GLU A 182 -17.24 -16.59 6.66
C GLU A 182 -18.54 -16.42 5.85
N GLU A 183 -19.38 -15.43 6.17
CA GLU A 183 -20.61 -15.13 5.42
C GLU A 183 -20.35 -14.41 4.07
N GLU A 184 -19.40 -13.47 4.00
CA GLU A 184 -19.05 -12.76 2.76
C GLU A 184 -18.20 -13.60 1.79
N VAL A 185 -17.53 -14.65 2.26
CA VAL A 185 -16.78 -15.62 1.42
C VAL A 185 -17.71 -16.45 0.50
N LEU A 186 -19.03 -16.46 0.75
CA LEU A 186 -20.01 -16.99 -0.21
C LEU A 186 -20.18 -16.12 -1.47
N GLY A 187 -19.71 -14.86 -1.44
CA GLY A 187 -19.53 -14.03 -2.63
C GLY A 187 -18.11 -14.19 -3.19
N GLN A 188 -17.94 -14.07 -4.52
CA GLN A 188 -16.62 -14.15 -5.15
C GLN A 188 -15.68 -13.13 -4.49
N PRO A 189 -14.64 -13.57 -3.77
CA PRO A 189 -13.70 -12.65 -3.14
C PRO A 189 -12.98 -11.90 -4.25
N LEU A 190 -12.97 -10.57 -4.14
CA LEU A 190 -12.15 -9.70 -4.94
C LEU A 190 -10.69 -10.13 -4.71
N GLN A 191 -10.14 -10.95 -5.61
CA GLN A 191 -8.75 -11.34 -5.58
C GLN A 191 -7.92 -10.14 -6.00
N LEU A 192 -7.75 -9.20 -5.07
CA LEU A 192 -6.67 -8.25 -5.13
C LEU A 192 -5.39 -9.07 -5.11
N PRO A 193 -4.47 -8.89 -6.09
CA PRO A 193 -3.14 -9.47 -5.95
C PRO A 193 -2.64 -9.04 -4.58
N PRO A 194 -2.13 -9.96 -3.74
CA PRO A 194 -1.66 -9.60 -2.43
C PRO A 194 -0.62 -8.51 -2.64
N ARG A 195 -0.95 -7.26 -2.29
CA ARG A 195 0.05 -6.27 -1.93
C ARG A 195 0.64 -6.81 -0.66
N ARG A 196 1.56 -7.77 -0.83
CA ARG A 196 2.60 -8.03 0.15
C ARG A 196 3.18 -6.65 0.41
N ARG A 197 2.86 -6.11 1.59
CA ARG A 197 3.91 -5.47 2.37
C ARG A 197 5.00 -6.54 2.45
N LEU A 198 5.90 -6.52 1.49
CA LEU A 198 7.24 -7.04 1.71
C LEU A 198 7.72 -6.22 2.89
N ALA A 199 7.65 -6.83 4.07
CA ALA A 199 8.51 -6.39 5.14
C ALA A 199 9.91 -6.35 4.54
N ASP A 200 10.54 -5.19 4.60
CA ASP A 200 11.87 -4.93 4.05
C ASP A 200 12.95 -5.55 4.95
N ASN A 201 12.71 -6.78 5.44
CA ASN A 201 13.58 -7.50 6.36
C ASN A 201 14.54 -8.44 5.62
N SER A 202 14.26 -8.81 4.35
CA SER A 202 15.19 -9.64 3.56
C SER A 202 16.50 -8.92 3.21
N ARG A 203 16.43 -7.61 2.92
CA ARG A 203 17.61 -6.78 2.62
C ARG A 203 18.51 -6.61 3.85
N LEU A 204 17.90 -6.40 5.02
CA LEU A 204 18.59 -6.34 6.31
C LEU A 204 19.29 -7.65 6.66
N HIS A 205 18.63 -8.80 6.51
CA HIS A 205 19.26 -10.10 6.76
C HIS A 205 20.44 -10.38 5.82
N LEU A 206 20.33 -10.01 4.53
CA LEU A 206 21.44 -10.18 3.58
C LEU A 206 22.64 -9.30 3.96
N THR A 207 22.41 -8.03 4.32
CA THR A 207 23.50 -7.16 4.80
C THR A 207 24.15 -7.69 6.07
N ALA A 208 23.37 -8.22 7.02
CA ALA A 208 23.89 -8.80 8.26
C ALA A 208 24.75 -10.05 8.00
N VAL A 209 24.32 -10.93 7.08
CA VAL A 209 25.08 -12.13 6.70
C VAL A 209 26.40 -11.77 6.01
N VAL A 210 26.40 -10.77 5.11
CA VAL A 210 27.63 -10.31 4.44
C VAL A 210 28.62 -9.72 5.43
N VAL A 211 28.16 -8.87 6.37
CA VAL A 211 29.00 -8.29 7.41
C VAL A 211 29.57 -9.38 8.32
N LEU A 212 28.75 -10.37 8.72
CA LEU A 212 29.20 -11.51 9.53
C LEU A 212 30.29 -12.32 8.82
N PHE A 213 30.09 -12.63 7.53
CA PHE A 213 31.09 -13.34 6.74
C PHE A 213 32.39 -12.55 6.59
N ALA A 214 32.31 -11.24 6.37
CA ALA A 214 33.49 -10.38 6.29
C ALA A 214 34.27 -10.38 7.61
N LEU A 215 33.60 -10.30 8.76
CA LEU A 215 34.21 -10.37 10.08
C LEU A 215 34.87 -11.74 10.33
N LEU A 216 34.22 -12.83 9.96
CA LEU A 216 34.79 -14.17 10.08
C LEU A 216 36.06 -14.34 9.23
N LEU A 217 36.06 -13.85 7.99
CA LEU A 217 37.23 -13.87 7.13
C LEU A 217 38.38 -13.03 7.69
N LEU A 218 38.07 -11.85 8.25
CA LEU A 218 39.07 -11.00 8.90
C LEU A 218 39.68 -11.71 10.11
N SER A 219 38.85 -12.37 10.91
CA SER A 219 39.28 -13.17 12.07
C SER A 219 40.19 -14.32 11.67
N GLN A 220 39.83 -15.06 10.60
CA GLN A 220 40.65 -16.15 10.08
C GLN A 220 42.00 -15.64 9.59
N ARG A 221 42.04 -14.51 8.88
CA ARG A 221 43.29 -13.87 8.44
C ARG A 221 44.18 -13.45 9.59
N LEU A 222 43.60 -12.88 10.64
CA LEU A 222 44.34 -12.52 11.85
C LEU A 222 44.94 -13.75 12.51
N TRP A 223 44.20 -14.86 12.60
CA TRP A 223 44.70 -16.10 13.16
C TRP A 223 45.89 -16.65 12.37
N PHE A 224 45.76 -16.76 11.03
CA PHE A 224 46.88 -17.19 10.18
C PHE A 224 48.09 -16.26 10.29
N SER A 225 47.88 -14.94 10.36
CA SER A 225 48.97 -13.98 10.54
C SER A 225 49.66 -14.12 11.90
N ILE A 226 48.94 -14.51 12.95
CA ILE A 226 49.51 -14.77 14.27
C ILE A 226 50.27 -16.10 14.26
N GLU A 227 49.74 -17.12 13.59
CA GLU A 227 50.40 -18.42 13.45
C GLU A 227 51.69 -18.31 12.62
N ASP A 228 51.69 -17.50 11.56
CA ASP A 228 52.90 -17.14 10.81
C ASP A 228 53.88 -16.30 11.64
N ALA A 229 53.38 -15.43 12.53
CA ALA A 229 54.23 -14.61 13.39
C ALA A 229 54.85 -15.39 14.57
N ILE A 230 54.19 -16.45 15.04
CA ILE A 230 54.66 -17.31 16.13
C ILE A 230 55.41 -18.54 15.59
N GLY A 231 55.20 -18.90 14.32
CA GLY A 231 55.90 -19.95 13.62
C GLY A 231 57.34 -19.57 13.27
N ILE A 232 58.29 -20.21 13.96
CA ILE A 232 59.67 -20.55 13.52
C ILE A 232 60.85 -19.74 14.11
N ASN A 233 60.73 -18.63 14.87
CA ASN A 233 61.95 -17.91 15.29
C ASN A 233 62.14 -17.47 16.75
N THR A 234 61.30 -17.87 17.72
CA THR A 234 61.54 -17.47 19.12
C THR A 234 61.20 -18.55 20.16
N LEU A 235 61.81 -19.73 20.03
CA LEU A 235 62.03 -20.58 21.21
C LEU A 235 63.54 -20.60 21.47
N PRO A 236 64.02 -20.09 22.61
CA PRO A 236 65.44 -20.22 22.96
C PRO A 236 65.79 -21.70 23.14
N ASP A 237 66.87 -22.11 22.48
CA ASP A 237 67.45 -23.45 22.57
C ASP A 237 67.94 -23.71 24.00
N PHE A 238 67.29 -24.64 24.69
CA PHE A 238 67.74 -25.08 26.01
C PHE A 238 68.75 -26.21 25.82
N GLN A 239 70.04 -25.91 25.98
CA GLN A 239 71.09 -26.94 25.97
C GLN A 239 70.90 -27.91 27.15
N VAL A 240 70.53 -29.15 26.82
CA VAL A 240 70.59 -30.29 27.73
C VAL A 240 72.06 -30.68 27.90
N MET A 241 72.60 -30.48 29.10
CA MET A 241 73.96 -30.82 29.48
C MET A 241 74.28 -32.31 29.27
N GLN A 242 75.50 -32.54 28.78
CA GLN A 242 76.11 -33.80 28.38
C GLN A 242 76.08 -34.90 29.45
N TYR A 243 75.80 -36.11 28.97
CA TYR A 243 76.08 -37.39 29.62
C TYR A 243 77.60 -37.60 29.68
N CYS A 244 78.18 -37.73 30.88
CA CYS A 244 79.56 -38.20 31.03
C CYS A 244 79.64 -39.69 30.70
N GLN A 245 80.28 -39.99 29.57
CA GLN A 245 80.71 -41.31 29.14
C GLN A 245 81.83 -41.82 30.07
N GLY A 246 81.72 -43.08 30.50
CA GLY A 246 82.67 -43.73 31.38
C GLY A 246 84.05 -43.96 30.75
N ASP A 247 85.03 -44.25 31.60
CA ASP A 247 86.29 -44.85 31.19
C ASP A 247 86.73 -45.90 32.21
N ASP A 248 87.13 -47.06 31.67
CA ASP A 248 87.56 -48.28 32.33
C ASP A 248 88.93 -48.12 33.01
N LYS A 249 89.15 -48.87 34.09
CA LYS A 249 90.44 -49.45 34.44
C LYS A 249 90.27 -50.76 35.19
#